data_AF-A0AAE4HUW0-F1
#
_entry.id   AF-A0AAE4HUW0-F1
#
_cell.length_a   1.000
_cell.length_b   1.000
_cell.length_c   1.000
_cell.angle_alpha   90.00
_cell.angle_beta   90.00
_cell.angle_gamma   90.00
#
_symmetry.space_group_name_H-M   'P 1'
#
loop_
_entity.id
_entity.type
_entity.pdbx_description
1 polymer ?
#
loop_
_entity_poly.entity_id
_entity_poly.type
_entity_poly.pdbx_seq_one_letter_code
_entity_poly.pdbx_strand_id
1 'polypeptide(L)'
;MANNDLNDINKRIEKLKIQKNILRANSKQNINRKQRTKRLIEKGALLEKYFEIDYLTVEETEEFLKIFSEYIKANKPIIFKKKED
;
A
#
# COMPACT_ATOMS: atom_id res chain seq x y z
N MET A 1 5.86 38.21 -35.07
CA MET A 1 6.83 37.16 -34.68
C MET A 1 6.77 36.87 -33.19
N ALA A 2 6.96 37.86 -32.30
CA ALA A 2 6.93 37.69 -30.84
C ALA A 2 5.68 36.98 -30.23
N ASN A 3 4.49 37.14 -30.81
CA ASN A 3 3.26 36.49 -30.31
C ASN A 3 3.22 34.96 -30.52
N ASN A 4 3.87 34.44 -31.56
CA ASN A 4 3.95 32.99 -31.79
C ASN A 4 4.94 32.33 -30.84
N ASP A 5 6.07 33.01 -30.57
CA ASP A 5 7.08 32.53 -29.62
C ASP A 5 6.51 32.45 -28.20
N LEU A 6 5.70 33.45 -27.81
CA LEU A 6 5.00 33.45 -26.51
C LEU A 6 3.99 32.28 -26.39
N ASN A 7 3.26 31.99 -27.47
CA ASN A 7 2.32 30.88 -27.52
C ASN A 7 3.02 29.51 -27.39
N ASP A 8 4.15 29.33 -28.08
CA ASP A 8 4.91 28.09 -28.01
C ASP A 8 5.59 27.89 -26.65
N ILE A 9 6.05 28.97 -26.01
CA ILE A 9 6.53 28.94 -24.62
C ILE A 9 5.40 28.51 -23.68
N ASN A 10 4.20 29.06 -23.82
CA ASN A 10 3.04 28.69 -22.99
C ASN A 10 2.64 27.22 -23.16
N LYS A 11 2.62 26.71 -24.40
CA LYS A 11 2.40 25.28 -24.67
C LYS A 11 3.45 24.39 -24.01
N ARG A 12 4.72 24.82 -24.01
CA ARG A 12 5.82 24.08 -23.39
C ARG A 12 5.69 24.07 -21.86
N ILE A 13 5.30 25.18 -21.26
CA ILE A 13 4.99 25.30 -19.82
C ILE A 13 3.87 24.33 -19.43
N GLU A 14 2.78 24.27 -20.19
CA GLU A 14 1.68 23.35 -19.90
C GLU A 14 2.09 21.88 -20.01
N LYS A 15 2.85 21.51 -21.05
CA LYS A 15 3.42 20.15 -21.17
C LYS A 15 4.29 19.78 -19.96
N LEU A 16 5.14 20.70 -19.50
CA LEU A 16 6.01 20.47 -18.34
C LEU A 16 5.20 20.33 -17.03
N LYS A 17 4.13 21.11 -16.85
CA LYS A 17 3.23 20.96 -15.69
C LYS A 17 2.58 19.57 -15.67
N ILE A 18 2.06 19.11 -16.81
CA ILE A 18 1.45 17.79 -16.95
C ILE A 18 2.48 16.69 -16.62
N GLN A 19 3.67 16.75 -17.22
CA GLN A 19 4.74 15.79 -16.97
C GLN A 19 5.15 15.76 -15.48
N LYS A 20 5.30 16.92 -14.85
CA LYS A 20 5.60 17.02 -13.41
C LYS A 20 4.54 16.36 -12.55
N ASN A 21 3.26 16.54 -12.89
CA ASN A 21 2.16 15.93 -12.15
C ASN A 21 2.13 14.40 -12.30
N ILE A 22 2.34 13.89 -13.52
CA ILE A 22 2.45 12.45 -13.78
C ILE A 22 3.63 11.84 -13.00
N LEU A 23 4.81 12.47 -13.04
CA LEU A 23 5.98 12.01 -12.31
C LEU A 23 5.75 11.99 -10.79
N ARG A 24 5.07 13.02 -10.25
CA ARG A 24 4.69 13.05 -8.83
C ARG A 24 3.71 11.95 -8.47
N ALA A 25 2.71 11.70 -9.30
CA ALA A 25 1.74 10.61 -9.09
C ALA A 25 2.43 9.24 -9.09
N ASN A 26 3.29 8.98 -10.08
CA ASN A 26 4.07 7.76 -10.19
C ASN A 26 5.02 7.57 -8.99
N SER A 27 5.68 8.63 -8.56
CA SER A 27 6.55 8.61 -7.37
C SER A 27 5.75 8.27 -6.11
N LYS A 28 4.60 8.91 -5.88
CA LYS A 28 3.71 8.59 -4.75
C LYS A 28 3.23 7.14 -4.80
N GLN A 29 2.82 6.66 -5.97
CA GLN A 29 2.40 5.27 -6.15
C GLN A 29 3.53 4.29 -5.80
N ASN A 30 4.76 4.56 -6.24
CA ASN A 30 5.92 3.73 -5.92
C ASN A 30 6.23 3.71 -4.42
N ILE A 31 6.14 4.87 -3.75
CA ILE A 31 6.31 4.96 -2.30
C ILE A 31 5.23 4.14 -1.58
N ASN A 32 3.96 4.29 -1.97
CA ASN A 32 2.85 3.56 -1.38
C ASN A 32 2.99 2.04 -1.57
N ARG A 33 3.43 1.60 -2.76
CA ARG A 33 3.72 0.18 -3.03
C ARG A 33 4.84 -0.33 -2.13
N LYS A 34 5.94 0.39 -2.02
CA LYS A 34 7.08 0.01 -1.16
C LYS A 34 6.66 -0.09 0.31
N GLN A 35 5.89 0.88 0.80
CA GLN A 35 5.35 0.86 2.16
C GLN A 35 4.40 -0.31 2.39
N ARG A 36 3.51 -0.60 1.44
CA ARG A 36 2.60 -1.75 1.51
C ARG A 36 3.37 -3.06 1.55
N THR A 37 4.34 -3.26 0.64
CA THR A 37 5.17 -4.46 0.60
C THR A 37 5.95 -4.63 1.91
N LYS A 38 6.61 -3.58 2.40
CA LYS A 38 7.32 -3.61 3.69
C LYS A 38 6.39 -4.06 4.82
N ARG A 39 5.21 -3.43 4.94
CA ARG A 39 4.22 -3.77 5.96
C ARG A 39 3.72 -5.21 5.85
N LEU A 40 3.52 -5.72 4.64
CA LEU A 40 3.07 -7.10 4.41
C LEU A 40 4.16 -8.10 4.83
N ILE A 41 5.43 -7.84 4.50
CA ILE A 41 6.56 -8.68 4.92
C ILE A 41 6.70 -8.66 6.44
N GLU A 42 6.68 -7.49 7.07
CA GLU A 42 6.77 -7.36 8.54
C GLU A 42 5.64 -8.10 9.24
N LYS A 43 4.40 -8.00 8.72
CA LYS A 43 3.25 -8.73 9.27
C LYS A 43 3.34 -10.23 9.04
N GLY A 44 3.80 -10.68 7.87
CA GLY A 44 4.02 -12.09 7.57
C GLY A 44 5.06 -12.72 8.49
N ALA A 45 6.21 -12.07 8.68
CA ALA A 45 7.25 -12.55 9.59
C ALA A 45 6.78 -12.67 11.04
N LEU A 46 5.94 -11.74 11.52
CA LEU A 46 5.32 -11.85 12.85
C LEU A 46 4.34 -13.02 12.93
N LEU A 47 3.59 -13.28 11.87
CA LEU A 47 2.64 -14.39 11.79
C LEU A 47 3.39 -15.73 11.90
N GLU A 48 4.38 -15.94 11.03
CA GLU A 48 5.21 -17.16 11.01
C GLU A 48 5.87 -17.39 12.38
N LYS A 49 6.44 -16.33 12.98
CA LYS A 49 7.10 -16.42 14.29
C LYS A 49 6.17 -16.81 15.43
N TYR A 50 4.98 -16.20 15.53
CA TYR A 50 4.12 -16.40 16.70
C TYR A 50 3.18 -17.59 16.57
N PHE A 51 2.86 -18.01 15.35
CA PHE A 51 2.05 -19.20 15.12
C PHE A 51 2.91 -20.44 14.78
N GLU A 52 4.21 -20.27 14.56
CA GLU A 52 5.15 -21.35 14.21
C GLU A 52 4.69 -22.12 12.97
N ILE A 53 4.31 -21.40 11.92
CA ILE A 53 3.69 -21.94 10.69
C ILE A 53 4.52 -21.66 9.42
N ASP A 54 5.82 -21.43 9.54
CA ASP A 54 6.72 -21.18 8.40
C ASP A 54 6.81 -22.36 7.43
N TYR A 55 6.48 -23.57 7.89
CA TYR A 55 6.40 -24.78 7.08
C TYR A 55 5.10 -24.91 6.26
N LEU A 56 4.07 -24.09 6.54
CA LEU A 56 2.81 -24.14 5.80
C LEU A 56 2.92 -23.47 4.43
N THR A 57 2.27 -24.07 3.44
CA THR A 57 2.01 -23.43 2.15
C THR A 57 1.07 -22.23 2.31
N VAL A 58 0.94 -21.44 1.24
CA VAL A 58 0.04 -20.27 1.23
C VAL A 58 -1.42 -20.72 1.41
N GLU A 59 -1.80 -21.81 0.76
CA GLU A 59 -3.14 -22.39 0.81
C GLU A 59 -3.46 -22.92 2.20
N GLU A 60 -2.55 -23.70 2.82
CA GLU A 60 -2.70 -24.19 4.18
C GLU A 60 -2.73 -23.06 5.21
N THR A 61 -1.92 -22.01 5.00
CA THR A 61 -1.95 -20.80 5.84
C THR A 61 -3.31 -20.11 5.76
N GLU A 62 -3.93 -20.04 4.59
CA GLU A 62 -5.28 -19.48 4.45
C GLU A 62 -6.31 -20.28 5.23
N GLU A 63 -6.30 -21.61 5.12
CA GLU A 63 -7.20 -22.50 5.88
C GLU A 63 -6.98 -22.36 7.39
N PHE A 64 -5.72 -22.39 7.84
CA PHE A 64 -5.35 -22.14 9.22
C PHE A 64 -5.91 -20.80 9.72
N LEU A 65 -5.65 -19.71 8.99
CA LEU A 65 -6.12 -18.38 9.38
C LEU A 65 -7.63 -18.24 9.37
N LYS A 66 -8.36 -18.93 8.48
CA LYS A 66 -9.83 -18.94 8.48
C LYS A 66 -10.38 -19.44 9.81
N ILE A 67 -9.88 -20.58 10.30
CA ILE A 67 -10.26 -21.19 11.58
C ILE A 67 -10.05 -20.21 12.74
N PHE A 68 -8.87 -19.59 12.83
CA PHE A 68 -8.56 -18.66 13.91
C PHE A 68 -9.23 -17.29 13.75
N SER A 69 -9.60 -16.90 12.52
CA SER A 69 -10.16 -15.57 12.27
C SER A 69 -11.46 -15.34 13.04
N GLU A 70 -12.30 -16.37 13.15
CA GLU A 70 -13.57 -16.30 13.87
C GLU A 70 -13.32 -16.16 15.38
N TYR A 71 -12.44 -17.00 15.93
CA TYR A 71 -12.05 -16.95 17.34
C TYR A 71 -11.43 -15.59 17.71
N ILE A 72 -10.49 -15.07 16.91
CA ILE A 72 -9.83 -13.79 17.17
C ILE A 72 -10.82 -12.62 17.06
N LYS A 73 -11.77 -12.66 16.12
CA LYS A 73 -12.82 -11.63 16.01
C LYS A 73 -13.71 -11.62 17.24
N ALA A 74 -14.14 -12.79 17.72
CA ALA A 74 -14.99 -12.92 18.89
C ALA A 74 -14.28 -12.50 20.20
N ASN A 75 -13.00 -12.85 20.33
CA ASN A 75 -12.21 -12.62 21.56
C ASN A 75 -11.30 -11.38 21.48
N LYS A 76 -11.51 -10.50 20.50
CA LYS A 76 -10.65 -9.32 20.30
C LYS A 76 -10.65 -8.42 21.54
N PRO A 77 -9.49 -8.21 22.21
CA PRO A 77 -9.40 -7.34 23.36
C PRO A 77 -9.85 -5.91 23.03
N ILE A 78 -10.52 -5.25 23.97
CA ILE A 78 -11.08 -3.90 23.78
C ILE A 78 -10.00 -2.90 23.34
N ILE A 79 -8.78 -3.01 23.88
CA ILE A 79 -7.63 -2.16 23.52
C ILE A 79 -7.26 -2.22 22.03
N PHE A 80 -7.65 -3.28 21.31
CA PHE A 80 -7.39 -3.48 19.88
C PHE A 80 -8.66 -3.37 19.03
N LYS A 81 -9.82 -3.04 19.62
CA LYS A 81 -11.02 -2.71 18.85
C LYS A 81 -10.80 -1.35 18.17
N LYS A 82 -11.20 -1.26 16.90
CA LYS A 82 -11.16 0.01 16.18
C LYS A 82 -12.09 0.96 16.92
N LYS A 83 -11.61 2.14 17.31
CA LYS A 83 -12.48 3.18 17.85
C LYS A 83 -13.42 3.59 16.70
N GLU A 84 -14.71 3.51 16.93
CA GLU A 84 -15.69 4.17 16.07
C GLU A 84 -15.55 5.66 16.37
N ASP A 85 -15.17 6.44 15.35
CA ASP A 85 -15.17 7.92 15.41
C ASP A 85 -16.58 8.44 15.19
#